data_AF-A0AA96Q6U7-F1
#
_entry.id   AF-A0AA96Q6U7-F1
#
_cell.length_a   1.000
_cell.length_b   1.000
_cell.length_c   1.000
_cell.angle_alpha   90.00
_cell.angle_beta   90.00
_cell.angle_gamma   90.00
#
_symmetry.space_group_name_H-M   'P 1'
#
loop_
_entity.id
_entity.type
_entity.pdbx_description
1 polymer ?
#
loop_
_entity_poly.entity_id
_entity_poly.type
_entity_poly.pdbx_seq_one_letter_code
_entity_poly.pdbx_strand_id
1 'polypeptide(L)'
;MIGEDVMKMERETAMYFKYKDLAEFEKVYNDPVAMREITGADCSCGARREMKLETVTVDIGNYHIEVVDCPIMGCNNCGRKCLCPDIPQELYRAYFQLEKRNQNACRITMKGDHRFEWAEDADYKYDSRDLSIPGLGIDLDPTHPEGFSCPVFFDRKVLGIFYNDSDYELNFFSESYGTIAEKGTGGYQYEWNIPFGINKNDKVILFLGDLDEIDKDDRAVLWLKSYNIPSDHCIVDTELYQAQLNCVFSEPIIEKRIISLRNLFYQRVKNIYGIDLFHLENECELSANRIRKPLNYSESELRENMILLDGLLNEGISGDGLRSLYKKLNGTLPNNSTQTRKLLQGIIACVEDEEKSKENYRPVVLTE
;
A
#
# COMPACT_ATOMS: atom_id res chain seq x y z
N MET A 1 -1.09 9.07 57.25
CA MET A 1 0.00 8.80 56.29
C MET A 1 -0.56 7.93 55.18
N ILE A 2 -1.31 8.56 54.28
CA ILE A 2 -1.77 7.98 53.02
C ILE A 2 -1.71 9.19 52.08
N GLY A 3 -0.59 9.34 51.40
CA GLY A 3 -0.29 10.54 50.63
C GLY A 3 0.94 10.28 49.78
N GLU A 4 0.81 10.62 48.51
CA GLU A 4 1.87 10.77 47.49
C GLU A 4 2.13 9.62 46.50
N ASP A 5 1.75 8.35 46.77
CA ASP A 5 2.13 7.24 45.87
C ASP A 5 1.06 6.73 44.88
N VAL A 6 -0.01 7.49 44.61
CA VAL A 6 -1.07 7.08 43.64
C VAL A 6 -1.25 8.08 42.47
N MET A 7 -0.42 9.13 42.36
CA MET A 7 -0.44 10.06 41.21
C MET A 7 0.76 9.95 40.27
N LYS A 8 1.30 8.73 40.14
CA LYS A 8 2.20 8.34 39.04
C LYS A 8 1.61 7.16 38.28
N MET A 9 0.46 7.39 37.65
CA MET A 9 0.02 6.57 36.53
C MET A 9 0.05 7.45 35.28
N GLU A 10 1.05 7.18 34.45
CA GLU A 10 1.04 7.35 32.99
C GLU A 10 0.67 8.75 32.47
N ARG A 11 1.60 9.72 32.62
CA ARG A 11 1.72 10.75 31.58
C ARG A 11 2.49 10.11 30.43
N GLU A 12 1.77 9.58 29.45
CA GLU A 12 2.30 9.45 28.09
C GLU A 12 3.02 10.76 27.74
N THR A 13 4.25 10.65 27.23
CA THR A 13 5.12 11.78 26.96
C THR A 13 4.47 12.68 25.91
N ALA A 14 3.67 13.67 26.33
CA ALA A 14 3.02 14.62 25.45
C ALA A 14 4.07 15.27 24.55
N MET A 15 3.81 15.30 23.25
CA MET A 15 4.74 15.89 22.29
C MET A 15 4.79 17.40 22.51
N TYR A 16 5.99 17.98 22.58
CA TYR A 16 6.18 19.37 22.94
C TYR A 16 7.04 20.11 21.92
N PHE A 17 6.51 21.21 21.39
CA PHE A 17 7.22 22.13 20.50
C PHE A 17 7.38 23.48 21.18
N LYS A 18 8.57 24.08 21.06
CA LYS A 18 8.87 25.37 21.69
C LYS A 18 9.54 26.31 20.71
N TYR A 19 8.98 27.49 20.61
CA TYR A 19 9.47 28.62 19.84
C TYR A 19 9.63 29.82 20.79
N LYS A 20 10.72 30.55 20.64
CA LYS A 20 11.05 31.72 21.45
C LYS A 20 10.04 32.85 21.27
N ASP A 21 9.55 33.03 20.06
CA ASP A 21 8.60 34.07 19.67
C ASP A 21 7.90 33.68 18.35
N LEU A 22 6.94 34.50 17.92
CA LEU A 22 6.22 34.29 16.66
C LEU A 22 7.15 34.32 15.44
N ALA A 23 8.21 35.15 15.46
CA ALA A 23 9.13 35.26 14.35
C ALA A 23 9.96 33.97 14.15
N GLU A 24 10.33 33.28 15.23
CA GLU A 24 10.94 31.95 15.14
C GLU A 24 9.97 30.91 14.59
N PHE A 25 8.71 30.91 15.06
CA PHE A 25 7.67 30.02 14.53
C PHE A 25 7.47 30.22 13.03
N GLU A 26 7.26 31.47 12.59
CA GLU A 26 7.11 31.82 11.18
C GLU A 26 8.35 31.47 10.37
N LYS A 27 9.57 31.69 10.91
CA LYS A 27 10.81 31.33 10.22
C LYS A 27 10.90 29.82 9.98
N VAL A 28 10.50 28.99 10.94
CA VAL A 28 10.51 27.53 10.79
C VAL A 28 9.53 27.09 9.70
N TYR A 29 8.29 27.60 9.70
CA TYR A 29 7.26 27.15 8.77
C TYR A 29 7.22 27.91 7.44
N ASN A 30 7.99 28.99 7.28
CA ASN A 30 8.25 29.62 5.98
C ASN A 30 9.56 29.13 5.34
N ASP A 31 10.36 28.32 6.05
CA ASP A 31 11.56 27.72 5.48
C ASP A 31 11.20 26.62 4.47
N PRO A 32 11.65 26.72 3.20
CA PRO A 32 11.28 25.74 2.18
C PRO A 32 11.75 24.31 2.49
N VAL A 33 12.81 24.12 3.27
CA VAL A 33 13.30 22.79 3.65
C VAL A 33 12.39 22.17 4.71
N ALA A 34 12.06 22.93 5.75
CA ALA A 34 11.09 22.51 6.76
C ALA A 34 9.71 22.24 6.16
N MET A 35 9.25 23.08 5.23
CA MET A 35 7.99 22.85 4.53
C MET A 35 7.99 21.54 3.75
N ARG A 36 9.05 21.25 2.99
CA ARG A 36 9.18 19.96 2.30
C ARG A 36 9.18 18.77 3.26
N GLU A 37 9.74 18.93 4.46
CA GLU A 37 9.78 17.86 5.46
C GLU A 37 8.40 17.57 6.06
N ILE A 38 7.55 18.58 6.27
CA ILE A 38 6.19 18.37 6.81
C ILE A 38 5.18 18.01 5.73
N THR A 39 5.36 18.50 4.49
CA THR A 39 4.53 18.14 3.32
C THR A 39 4.96 16.82 2.67
N GLY A 40 5.97 16.16 3.20
CA GLY A 40 6.45 14.86 2.77
C GLY A 40 6.19 13.79 3.84
N ALA A 41 6.00 12.55 3.41
CA ALA A 41 5.81 11.43 4.32
C ALA A 41 7.12 10.65 4.60
N ASP A 42 8.20 10.97 3.88
CA ASP A 42 9.50 10.31 4.06
C ASP A 42 10.22 10.81 5.31
N CYS A 43 10.82 9.88 6.05
CA CYS A 43 11.72 10.20 7.13
C CYS A 43 13.17 10.17 6.65
N SER A 44 14.01 11.03 7.22
CA SER A 44 15.46 11.06 6.96
C SER A 44 16.20 9.73 7.26
N CYS A 45 15.57 8.77 7.94
CA CYS A 45 16.13 7.43 8.16
C CYS A 45 15.85 6.45 7.00
N GLY A 46 15.14 6.89 5.96
CA GLY A 46 14.74 6.08 4.80
C GLY A 46 13.41 5.34 4.97
N ALA A 47 12.82 5.33 6.17
CA ALA A 47 11.48 4.80 6.39
C ALA A 47 10.40 5.88 6.19
N ARG A 48 9.14 5.47 6.05
CA ARG A 48 8.00 6.37 5.95
C ARG A 48 7.42 6.71 7.33
N ARG A 49 6.79 7.87 7.43
CA ARG A 49 6.03 8.34 8.59
C ARG A 49 4.56 8.01 8.38
N GLU A 50 3.91 7.52 9.43
CA GLU A 50 2.45 7.32 9.44
C GLU A 50 1.82 8.34 10.37
N MET A 51 0.59 8.73 10.08
CA MET A 51 -0.12 9.66 10.94
C MET A 51 -0.54 8.98 12.24
N LYS A 52 -0.52 9.75 13.33
CA LYS A 52 -1.08 9.39 14.63
C LYS A 52 -1.78 10.61 15.21
N LEU A 53 -2.75 10.36 16.08
CA LEU A 53 -3.39 11.38 16.88
C LEU A 53 -2.75 11.36 18.26
N GLU A 54 -2.17 12.48 18.68
CA GLU A 54 -1.56 12.65 20.00
C GLU A 54 -1.92 14.01 20.58
N THR A 55 -1.83 14.15 21.90
CA THR A 55 -1.89 15.49 22.51
C THR A 55 -0.53 16.18 22.35
N VAL A 56 -0.54 17.33 21.70
CA VAL A 56 0.64 18.15 21.43
C VAL A 56 0.54 19.46 22.20
N THR A 57 1.61 19.87 22.87
CA THR A 57 1.73 21.20 23.47
C THR A 57 2.70 22.03 22.66
N VAL A 58 2.29 23.25 22.29
CA VAL A 58 3.09 24.19 21.51
C VAL A 58 3.22 25.50 22.27
N ASP A 59 4.46 25.90 22.55
CA ASP A 59 4.78 27.17 23.16
C ASP A 59 5.34 28.14 22.10
N ILE A 60 4.72 29.31 21.96
CA ILE A 60 5.20 30.41 21.11
C ILE A 60 5.42 31.63 22.02
N GLY A 61 6.67 31.82 22.46
CA GLY A 61 7.00 32.81 23.49
C GLY A 61 6.30 32.53 24.82
N ASN A 62 5.40 33.42 25.23
CA ASN A 62 4.61 33.29 26.46
C ASN A 62 3.22 32.66 26.23
N TYR A 63 2.90 32.28 24.99
CA TYR A 63 1.62 31.66 24.64
C TYR A 63 1.74 30.14 24.63
N HIS A 64 0.79 29.48 25.29
CA HIS A 64 0.73 28.02 25.47
C HIS A 64 -0.51 27.46 24.76
N ILE A 65 -0.30 26.61 23.75
CA ILE A 65 -1.39 26.03 22.96
C ILE A 65 -1.34 24.51 23.12
N GLU A 66 -2.33 23.93 23.78
CA GLU A 66 -2.52 22.48 23.83
C GLU A 66 -3.48 22.06 22.72
N VAL A 67 -3.03 21.15 21.85
CA VAL A 67 -3.83 20.56 20.77
C VAL A 67 -4.14 19.12 21.12
N VAL A 68 -5.40 18.82 21.41
CA VAL A 68 -5.89 17.47 21.67
C VAL A 68 -6.19 16.78 20.36
N ASP A 69 -5.86 15.48 20.28
CA ASP A 69 -6.01 14.66 19.08
C ASP A 69 -5.39 15.34 17.85
N CYS A 70 -4.20 15.90 18.04
CA CYS A 70 -3.44 16.56 16.99
C CYS A 70 -2.93 15.52 16.00
N PRO A 71 -3.24 15.66 14.70
CA PRO A 71 -2.57 14.93 13.63
C PRO A 71 -1.07 15.22 13.64
N ILE A 72 -0.27 14.17 13.79
CA ILE A 72 1.18 14.23 13.69
C ILE A 72 1.69 13.10 12.80
N MET A 73 2.79 13.36 12.08
CA MET A 73 3.49 12.35 11.31
C MET A 73 4.59 11.72 12.17
N GLY A 74 4.55 10.40 12.37
CA GLY A 74 5.50 9.65 13.19
C GLY A 74 6.19 8.51 12.45
N CYS A 75 7.52 8.46 12.51
CA CYS A 75 8.29 7.35 11.96
C CYS A 75 8.37 6.19 12.96
N ASN A 76 7.86 5.02 12.60
CA ASN A 76 7.92 3.83 13.47
C ASN A 76 9.33 3.22 13.56
N ASN A 77 10.23 3.55 12.62
CA ASN A 77 11.60 3.03 12.62
C ASN A 77 12.53 3.81 13.56
N CYS A 78 12.56 5.15 13.46
CA CYS A 78 13.47 5.98 14.25
C CYS A 78 12.79 6.83 15.33
N GLY A 79 11.46 6.79 15.44
CA GLY A 79 10.69 7.51 16.45
C GLY A 79 10.57 9.03 16.23
N ARG A 80 11.16 9.59 15.17
CA ARG A 80 11.03 11.02 14.85
C ARG A 80 9.58 11.36 14.52
N LYS A 81 9.12 12.50 15.02
CA LYS A 81 7.78 13.02 14.84
C LYS A 81 7.82 14.46 14.34
N CYS A 82 6.84 14.86 13.55
CA CYS A 82 6.61 16.25 13.15
C CYS A 82 5.10 16.52 13.04
N LEU A 83 4.72 17.79 13.01
CA LEU A 83 3.34 18.19 12.75
C LEU A 83 2.93 17.82 11.31
N CYS A 84 1.64 17.58 11.10
CA CYS A 84 1.03 17.53 9.77
C CYS A 84 1.03 18.94 9.10
N PRO A 85 0.88 19.03 7.77
CA PRO A 85 1.04 20.27 7.00
C PRO A 85 0.10 21.42 7.37
N ASP A 86 -1.11 21.10 7.79
CA ASP A 86 -2.21 22.02 8.11
C ASP A 86 -2.11 22.59 9.54
N ILE A 87 -1.51 21.84 10.46
CA ILE A 87 -1.42 22.19 11.89
C ILE A 87 -0.73 23.54 12.16
N PRO A 88 0.39 23.91 11.48
CA PRO A 88 1.00 25.22 11.70
C PRO A 88 0.04 26.38 11.46
N GLN A 89 -0.84 26.28 10.47
CA GLN A 89 -1.82 27.31 10.17
C GLN A 89 -2.90 27.43 11.26
N GLU A 90 -3.30 26.31 11.87
CA GLU A 90 -4.21 26.28 13.01
C GLU A 90 -3.57 26.86 14.28
N LEU A 91 -2.30 26.54 14.54
CA LEU A 91 -1.53 27.12 15.64
C LEU A 91 -1.39 28.64 15.47
N TYR A 92 -1.13 29.10 14.24
CA TYR A 92 -1.08 30.53 13.92
C TYR A 92 -2.40 31.22 14.23
N ARG A 93 -3.54 30.64 13.80
CA ARG A 93 -4.88 31.16 14.09
C ARG A 93 -5.15 31.20 15.59
N ALA A 94 -4.80 30.15 16.33
CA ALA A 94 -4.98 30.08 17.78
C ALA A 94 -4.13 31.14 18.51
N TYR A 95 -2.89 31.38 18.07
CA TYR A 95 -2.02 32.43 18.61
C TYR A 95 -2.67 33.82 18.52
N PHE A 96 -3.16 34.23 17.34
CA PHE A 96 -3.79 35.56 17.21
C PHE A 96 -5.12 35.68 17.95
N GLN A 97 -5.86 34.57 18.11
CA GLN A 97 -7.05 34.57 18.96
C GLN A 97 -6.71 34.80 20.44
N LEU A 98 -5.62 34.20 20.93
CA LEU A 98 -5.11 34.41 22.28
C LEU A 98 -4.69 35.87 22.50
N GLU A 99 -3.91 36.43 21.58
CA GLU A 99 -3.48 37.84 21.62
C GLU A 99 -4.69 38.78 21.66
N LYS A 100 -5.67 38.58 20.77
CA LYS A 100 -6.90 39.39 20.73
C LYS A 100 -7.73 39.31 22.02
N ARG A 101 -7.68 38.17 22.72
CA ARG A 101 -8.40 37.94 23.98
C ARG A 101 -7.60 38.32 25.22
N ASN A 102 -6.34 38.75 25.06
CA ASN A 102 -5.39 38.99 26.15
C ASN A 102 -5.25 37.77 27.08
N GLN A 103 -5.24 36.58 26.49
CA GLN A 103 -5.01 35.29 27.15
C GLN A 103 -3.68 34.72 26.68
N ASN A 104 -3.03 33.92 27.51
CA ASN A 104 -1.73 33.32 27.20
C ASN A 104 -1.77 31.79 27.12
N ALA A 105 -2.94 31.18 27.28
CA ALA A 105 -3.09 29.74 27.16
C ALA A 105 -4.45 29.37 26.58
N CYS A 106 -4.47 28.41 25.66
CA CYS A 106 -5.70 27.76 25.22
C CYS A 106 -5.49 26.26 25.01
N ARG A 107 -6.62 25.57 24.96
CA ARG A 107 -6.73 24.19 24.55
C ARG A 107 -7.65 24.15 23.33
N ILE A 108 -7.16 23.58 22.23
CA ILE A 108 -7.92 23.37 21.00
C ILE A 108 -8.01 21.87 20.72
N THR A 109 -9.00 21.48 19.92
CA THR A 109 -9.20 20.09 19.50
C THR A 109 -9.47 20.08 18.01
N MET A 110 -8.85 19.15 17.30
CA MET A 110 -9.13 18.92 15.89
C MET A 110 -10.26 17.92 15.76
N LYS A 111 -11.34 18.36 15.13
CA LYS A 111 -12.53 17.53 14.90
C LYS A 111 -12.30 16.61 13.71
N GLY A 112 -12.60 15.33 13.91
CA GLY A 112 -12.57 14.29 12.86
C GLY A 112 -13.95 13.96 12.28
N ASP A 113 -15.00 14.67 12.70
CA ASP A 113 -16.40 14.41 12.36
C ASP A 113 -16.93 15.30 11.22
N HIS A 114 -16.04 16.02 10.53
CA HIS A 114 -16.45 16.76 9.34
C HIS A 114 -16.86 15.78 8.23
N ARG A 115 -17.98 16.06 7.58
CA ARG A 115 -18.55 15.25 6.50
C ARG A 115 -18.47 16.02 5.19
N PHE A 116 -18.03 15.32 4.15
CA PHE A 116 -17.86 15.82 2.80
C PHE A 116 -19.07 15.43 1.92
N GLU A 117 -19.19 16.08 0.76
CA GLU A 117 -20.31 15.88 -0.18
C GLU A 117 -20.23 14.54 -0.96
N TRP A 118 -19.10 13.83 -0.84
CA TRP A 118 -18.83 12.56 -1.51
C TRP A 118 -19.44 11.37 -0.77
N ALA A 119 -20.11 10.48 -1.51
CA ALA A 119 -20.74 9.25 -1.04
C ALA A 119 -21.68 9.48 0.18
N GLU A 120 -22.39 10.61 0.20
CA GLU A 120 -23.20 11.07 1.34
C GLU A 120 -24.28 10.03 1.71
N ASP A 121 -24.96 9.46 0.70
CA ASP A 121 -26.01 8.46 0.87
C ASP A 121 -25.50 7.19 1.58
N ALA A 122 -24.23 6.83 1.38
CA ALA A 122 -23.63 5.66 1.98
C ALA A 122 -23.29 5.85 3.45
N ASP A 123 -23.11 7.09 3.94
CA ASP A 123 -22.77 7.44 5.33
C ASP A 123 -21.62 6.58 5.88
N TYR A 124 -20.50 6.54 5.15
CA TYR A 124 -19.31 5.82 5.57
C TYR A 124 -18.67 6.47 6.81
N LYS A 125 -18.10 5.63 7.67
CA LYS A 125 -17.19 6.03 8.74
C LYS A 125 -15.82 6.31 8.13
N TYR A 126 -15.43 7.57 8.20
CA TYR A 126 -14.08 8.07 7.95
C TYR A 126 -13.77 9.17 8.96
N ASP A 127 -12.50 9.53 9.07
CA ASP A 127 -12.00 10.61 9.92
C ASP A 127 -11.50 11.76 9.05
N SER A 128 -12.13 12.93 9.13
CA SER A 128 -11.74 14.08 8.31
C SER A 128 -10.31 14.56 8.55
N ARG A 129 -9.70 14.21 9.69
CA ARG A 129 -8.30 14.51 10.00
C ARG A 129 -7.32 13.71 9.14
N ASP A 130 -7.76 12.66 8.45
CA ASP A 130 -6.91 11.96 7.49
C ASP A 130 -6.49 12.87 6.32
N LEU A 131 -7.22 13.97 6.04
CA LEU A 131 -6.77 14.97 5.07
C LEU A 131 -5.50 15.73 5.51
N SER A 132 -5.15 15.68 6.80
CA SER A 132 -3.87 16.18 7.33
C SER A 132 -2.69 15.28 6.93
N ILE A 133 -2.93 14.08 6.39
CA ILE A 133 -1.86 13.25 5.83
C ILE A 133 -1.33 13.93 4.56
N PRO A 134 0.00 14.06 4.41
CA PRO A 134 0.59 14.73 3.26
C PRO A 134 0.00 14.28 1.91
N GLY A 135 -0.43 15.23 1.10
CA GLY A 135 -1.01 14.98 -0.23
C GLY A 135 -2.52 14.71 -0.27
N LEU A 136 -3.15 14.25 0.82
CA LEU A 136 -4.58 13.89 0.79
C LEU A 136 -5.50 15.11 0.79
N GLY A 137 -5.17 16.16 1.54
CA GLY A 137 -5.94 17.41 1.57
C GLY A 137 -5.64 18.39 0.42
N ILE A 138 -4.88 17.97 -0.61
CA ILE A 138 -4.53 18.85 -1.74
C ILE A 138 -5.47 18.58 -2.89
N ASP A 139 -6.28 19.58 -3.24
CA ASP A 139 -7.04 19.61 -4.48
C ASP A 139 -6.45 20.66 -5.44
N LEU A 140 -6.14 20.22 -6.65
CA LEU A 140 -5.63 21.10 -7.71
C LEU A 140 -6.76 21.68 -8.57
N ASP A 141 -7.98 21.14 -8.46
CA ASP A 141 -9.18 21.69 -9.09
C ASP A 141 -10.04 22.43 -8.06
N PRO A 142 -10.10 23.77 -8.10
CA PRO A 142 -10.86 24.55 -7.13
C PRO A 142 -12.39 24.43 -7.30
N THR A 143 -12.87 23.68 -8.30
CA THR A 143 -14.31 23.44 -8.52
C THR A 143 -14.82 22.18 -7.84
N HIS A 144 -13.94 21.31 -7.36
CA HIS A 144 -14.33 20.10 -6.66
C HIS A 144 -14.61 20.36 -5.17
N PRO A 145 -15.64 19.71 -4.60
CA PRO A 145 -15.83 19.65 -3.16
C PRO A 145 -14.62 19.03 -2.46
N GLU A 146 -14.29 19.54 -1.27
CA GLU A 146 -13.20 19.01 -0.44
C GLU A 146 -13.42 17.54 -0.09
N GLY A 147 -12.33 16.80 0.15
CA GLY A 147 -12.39 15.47 0.76
C GLY A 147 -12.47 14.30 -0.20
N PHE A 148 -12.26 14.51 -1.51
CA PHE A 148 -12.20 13.43 -2.51
C PHE A 148 -11.23 12.32 -2.07
N SER A 149 -10.00 12.69 -1.70
CA SER A 149 -8.97 11.74 -1.26
C SER A 149 -9.06 11.38 0.23
N CYS A 150 -10.19 11.64 0.90
CA CYS A 150 -10.37 11.20 2.28
C CYS A 150 -10.45 9.67 2.32
N PRO A 151 -9.55 8.98 3.06
CA PRO A 151 -9.51 7.54 3.04
C PRO A 151 -10.62 6.93 3.90
N VAL A 152 -11.27 5.91 3.35
CA VAL A 152 -12.29 5.12 4.02
C VAL A 152 -11.75 3.70 4.23
N PHE A 153 -11.91 3.18 5.44
CA PHE A 153 -11.31 1.92 5.84
C PHE A 153 -12.36 0.80 5.96
N PHE A 154 -11.95 -0.40 5.55
CA PHE A 154 -12.80 -1.58 5.53
C PHE A 154 -12.06 -2.81 6.07
N ASP A 155 -12.79 -3.71 6.72
CA ASP A 155 -12.28 -5.05 7.05
C ASP A 155 -12.04 -5.82 5.74
N ARG A 156 -10.87 -6.44 5.60
CA ARG A 156 -10.42 -7.15 4.40
C ARG A 156 -11.38 -8.21 3.88
N LYS A 157 -12.24 -8.77 4.74
CA LYS A 157 -13.27 -9.74 4.34
C LYS A 157 -14.20 -9.20 3.26
N VAL A 158 -14.36 -7.88 3.12
CA VAL A 158 -15.14 -7.27 2.04
C VAL A 158 -14.68 -7.73 0.65
N LEU A 159 -13.35 -7.92 0.48
CA LEU A 159 -12.78 -8.39 -0.79
C LEU A 159 -13.26 -9.79 -1.14
N GLY A 160 -13.56 -10.62 -0.15
CA GLY A 160 -14.08 -11.97 -0.37
C GLY A 160 -15.45 -11.97 -1.05
N ILE A 161 -16.24 -10.91 -0.89
CA ILE A 161 -17.53 -10.79 -1.56
C ILE A 161 -17.31 -10.51 -3.05
N PHE A 162 -16.52 -9.48 -3.37
CA PHE A 162 -16.16 -9.12 -4.74
C PHE A 162 -15.39 -10.23 -5.48
N TYR A 163 -14.60 -11.04 -4.75
CA TYR A 163 -13.88 -12.17 -5.32
C TYR A 163 -14.82 -13.28 -5.84
N ASN A 164 -15.96 -13.48 -5.16
CA ASN A 164 -16.85 -14.61 -5.42
C ASN A 164 -18.09 -14.24 -6.24
N ASP A 165 -18.43 -12.96 -6.34
CA ASP A 165 -19.57 -12.51 -7.14
C ASP A 165 -19.21 -12.40 -8.63
N SER A 166 -20.08 -12.89 -9.51
CA SER A 166 -19.84 -12.93 -10.95
C SER A 166 -19.98 -11.59 -11.64
N ASP A 167 -20.70 -10.65 -11.05
CA ASP A 167 -21.00 -9.35 -11.65
C ASP A 167 -19.86 -8.36 -11.44
N TYR A 168 -18.99 -8.64 -10.46
CA TYR A 168 -17.84 -7.82 -10.12
C TYR A 168 -16.52 -8.49 -10.51
N GLU A 169 -15.47 -7.68 -10.50
CA GLU A 169 -14.10 -8.11 -10.69
C GLU A 169 -13.24 -7.56 -9.57
N LEU A 170 -12.52 -8.46 -8.88
CA LEU A 170 -11.44 -8.12 -7.96
C LEU A 170 -10.11 -8.44 -8.63
N ASN A 171 -9.30 -7.42 -8.87
CA ASN A 171 -8.02 -7.57 -9.54
C ASN A 171 -6.87 -6.99 -8.69
N PHE A 172 -5.96 -7.87 -8.28
CA PHE A 172 -4.69 -7.46 -7.67
C PHE A 172 -3.62 -7.36 -8.76
N PHE A 173 -3.17 -6.14 -9.05
CA PHE A 173 -1.99 -5.96 -9.88
C PHE A 173 -0.69 -5.95 -9.06
N SER A 174 -0.75 -5.72 -7.75
CA SER A 174 0.40 -5.78 -6.82
C SER A 174 0.06 -6.48 -5.51
N GLU A 175 1.01 -6.53 -4.56
CA GLU A 175 0.83 -7.26 -3.31
C GLU A 175 -0.18 -6.60 -2.37
N SER A 176 -0.31 -5.28 -2.41
CA SER A 176 -1.17 -4.49 -1.52
C SER A 176 -2.02 -3.44 -2.25
N TYR A 177 -2.01 -3.41 -3.58
CA TYR A 177 -2.78 -2.48 -4.39
C TYR A 177 -3.44 -3.18 -5.58
N GLY A 178 -4.72 -2.89 -5.79
CA GLY A 178 -5.58 -3.51 -6.80
C GLY A 178 -6.76 -2.62 -7.17
N THR A 179 -7.72 -3.19 -7.91
CA THR A 179 -9.01 -2.56 -8.20
C THR A 179 -10.18 -3.49 -7.91
N ILE A 180 -11.32 -2.89 -7.58
CA ILE A 180 -12.64 -3.51 -7.55
C ILE A 180 -13.46 -2.83 -8.64
N ALA A 181 -14.17 -3.60 -9.44
CA ALA A 181 -14.98 -3.06 -10.54
C ALA A 181 -16.31 -3.81 -10.68
N GLU A 182 -17.35 -3.11 -11.10
CA GLU A 182 -18.55 -3.73 -11.68
C GLU A 182 -18.33 -3.94 -13.17
N LYS A 183 -18.63 -5.14 -13.68
CA LYS A 183 -18.44 -5.46 -15.10
C LYS A 183 -19.44 -4.70 -15.96
N GLY A 184 -18.90 -4.07 -16.99
CA GLY A 184 -19.67 -3.24 -17.91
C GLY A 184 -20.66 -4.05 -18.75
N THR A 185 -21.73 -3.37 -19.13
CA THR A 185 -22.70 -3.83 -20.11
C THR A 185 -22.55 -3.06 -21.43
N GLY A 186 -23.14 -3.54 -22.51
CA GLY A 186 -23.25 -2.75 -23.75
C GLY A 186 -21.93 -2.44 -24.49
N GLY A 187 -20.84 -3.15 -24.20
CA GLY A 187 -19.54 -2.98 -24.87
C GLY A 187 -18.50 -2.17 -24.09
N TYR A 188 -18.85 -1.66 -22.90
CA TYR A 188 -17.89 -1.13 -21.93
C TYR A 188 -17.31 -2.27 -21.09
N GLN A 189 -16.06 -2.11 -20.64
CA GLN A 189 -15.41 -3.13 -19.81
C GLN A 189 -15.92 -3.11 -18.37
N TYR A 190 -16.15 -1.91 -17.82
CA TYR A 190 -16.60 -1.69 -16.45
C TYR A 190 -17.67 -0.60 -16.42
N GLU A 191 -18.67 -0.73 -15.56
CA GLU A 191 -19.58 0.39 -15.22
C GLU A 191 -18.85 1.39 -14.30
N TRP A 192 -18.11 0.88 -13.32
CA TRP A 192 -17.17 1.62 -12.48
C TRP A 192 -15.95 0.74 -12.13
N ASN A 193 -14.80 1.35 -11.85
CA ASN A 193 -13.56 0.64 -11.54
C ASN A 193 -12.70 1.44 -10.56
N ILE A 194 -12.71 1.02 -9.29
CA ILE A 194 -12.17 1.80 -8.19
C ILE A 194 -10.88 1.17 -7.65
N PRO A 195 -9.81 1.96 -7.48
CA PRO A 195 -8.58 1.52 -6.83
C PRO A 195 -8.76 1.27 -5.33
N PHE A 196 -8.08 0.25 -4.79
CA PHE A 196 -8.04 -0.01 -3.35
C PHE A 196 -6.64 -0.42 -2.86
N GLY A 197 -6.26 0.03 -1.67
CA GLY A 197 -5.02 -0.36 -0.99
C GLY A 197 -5.27 -1.31 0.17
N ILE A 198 -4.24 -2.05 0.60
CA ILE A 198 -4.23 -2.81 1.85
C ILE A 198 -3.08 -2.32 2.70
N ASN A 199 -3.37 -1.88 3.91
CA ASN A 199 -2.33 -1.42 4.84
C ASN A 199 -1.71 -2.57 5.65
N LYS A 200 -0.65 -2.24 6.38
CA LYS A 200 0.07 -3.19 7.24
C LYS A 200 -0.78 -3.77 8.38
N ASN A 201 -1.91 -3.15 8.70
CA ASN A 201 -2.86 -3.60 9.71
C ASN A 201 -3.98 -4.46 9.08
N ASP A 202 -3.80 -4.88 7.83
CA ASP A 202 -4.74 -5.71 7.07
C ASP A 202 -6.11 -5.05 6.84
N LYS A 203 -6.15 -3.71 6.78
CA LYS A 203 -7.33 -2.94 6.40
C LYS A 203 -7.29 -2.58 4.93
N VAL A 204 -8.45 -2.66 4.29
CA VAL A 204 -8.66 -2.19 2.92
C VAL A 204 -8.98 -0.71 2.95
N ILE A 205 -8.43 0.04 2.00
CA ILE A 205 -8.55 1.50 1.92
C ILE A 205 -9.02 1.88 0.52
N LEU A 206 -10.07 2.69 0.46
CA LEU A 206 -10.57 3.32 -0.77
C LEU A 206 -10.69 4.82 -0.50
N PHE A 207 -10.61 5.66 -1.52
CA PHE A 207 -10.87 7.09 -1.37
C PHE A 207 -12.36 7.39 -1.48
N LEU A 208 -12.82 8.37 -0.69
CA LEU A 208 -14.22 8.72 -0.56
C LEU A 208 -14.83 9.20 -1.88
N GLY A 209 -14.06 9.95 -2.68
CA GLY A 209 -14.47 10.40 -4.00
C GLY A 209 -14.65 9.25 -4.99
N ASP A 210 -13.74 8.27 -5.00
CA ASP A 210 -13.89 7.10 -5.85
C ASP A 210 -15.13 6.27 -5.46
N LEU A 211 -15.45 6.19 -4.17
CA LEU A 211 -16.65 5.51 -3.67
C LEU A 211 -17.96 6.18 -4.14
N ASP A 212 -17.93 7.46 -4.51
CA ASP A 212 -19.08 8.19 -5.04
C ASP A 212 -19.39 7.82 -6.50
N GLU A 213 -18.48 7.13 -7.20
CA GLU A 213 -18.73 6.60 -8.54
C GLU A 213 -19.71 5.41 -8.54
N ILE A 214 -19.90 4.76 -7.40
CA ILE A 214 -20.80 3.61 -7.25
C ILE A 214 -22.24 4.12 -7.15
N ASP A 215 -23.12 3.64 -8.02
CA ASP A 215 -24.55 3.96 -7.92
C ASP A 215 -25.09 3.57 -6.53
N LYS A 216 -25.86 4.45 -5.90
CA LYS A 216 -26.43 4.23 -4.57
C LYS A 216 -27.31 2.97 -4.45
N ASP A 217 -27.90 2.53 -5.56
CA ASP A 217 -28.74 1.33 -5.62
C ASP A 217 -27.91 0.05 -5.90
N ASP A 218 -26.60 0.18 -6.13
CA ASP A 218 -25.66 -0.93 -6.29
C ASP A 218 -25.47 -1.69 -4.96
N ARG A 219 -25.47 -3.03 -5.05
CA ARG A 219 -25.20 -3.95 -3.93
C ARG A 219 -23.81 -3.73 -3.31
N ALA A 220 -22.86 -3.23 -4.08
CA ALA A 220 -21.51 -2.90 -3.62
C ALA A 220 -21.53 -1.90 -2.46
N VAL A 221 -22.41 -0.90 -2.49
CA VAL A 221 -22.56 0.08 -1.39
C VAL A 221 -22.94 -0.62 -0.09
N LEU A 222 -23.89 -1.56 -0.13
CA LEU A 222 -24.31 -2.34 1.04
C LEU A 222 -23.17 -3.21 1.58
N TRP A 223 -22.41 -3.85 0.70
CA TRP A 223 -21.26 -4.68 1.10
C TRP A 223 -20.18 -3.84 1.74
N LEU A 224 -19.73 -2.77 1.10
CA LEU A 224 -18.72 -1.85 1.63
C LEU A 224 -19.17 -1.29 2.99
N LYS A 225 -20.40 -0.80 3.10
CA LYS A 225 -20.95 -0.26 4.36
C LYS A 225 -20.95 -1.29 5.48
N SER A 226 -21.22 -2.56 5.19
CA SER A 226 -21.25 -3.65 6.18
C SER A 226 -19.87 -3.96 6.77
N TYR A 227 -18.79 -3.68 6.04
CA TYR A 227 -17.41 -3.91 6.47
C TYR A 227 -16.65 -2.62 6.78
N ASN A 228 -17.31 -1.47 6.73
CA ASN A 228 -16.70 -0.19 7.02
C ASN A 228 -16.37 -0.03 8.53
N ILE A 229 -15.09 0.25 8.79
CA ILE A 229 -14.48 0.32 10.11
C ILE A 229 -13.82 1.69 10.32
N PRO A 230 -13.57 2.10 11.59
CA PRO A 230 -12.86 3.33 11.86
C PRO A 230 -11.45 3.35 11.24
N SER A 231 -11.03 4.54 10.81
CA SER A 231 -9.67 4.82 10.35
C SER A 231 -8.65 4.40 11.41
N ASP A 232 -7.53 3.83 10.98
CA ASP A 232 -6.32 3.72 11.81
C ASP A 232 -5.23 4.71 11.39
N HIS A 233 -5.56 5.66 10.49
CA HIS A 233 -4.66 6.70 10.01
C HIS A 233 -3.41 6.16 9.29
N CYS A 234 -3.40 4.87 8.93
CA CYS A 234 -2.24 4.18 8.37
C CYS A 234 -2.46 3.89 6.89
N ILE A 235 -1.93 4.76 6.04
CA ILE A 235 -2.08 4.66 4.57
C ILE A 235 -0.76 4.94 3.84
N VAL A 236 0.17 5.66 4.43
CA VAL A 236 1.35 6.17 3.72
C VAL A 236 2.19 5.04 3.14
N ASP A 237 2.37 3.94 3.89
CA ASP A 237 3.20 2.83 3.42
C ASP A 237 2.52 1.94 2.36
N THR A 238 1.24 2.16 2.07
CA THR A 238 0.50 1.36 1.07
C THR A 238 0.99 1.64 -0.35
N GLU A 239 0.94 0.61 -1.20
CA GLU A 239 1.18 0.80 -2.63
C GLU A 239 0.14 1.72 -3.28
N LEU A 240 -1.09 1.80 -2.76
CA LEU A 240 -2.13 2.75 -3.20
C LEU A 240 -1.65 4.21 -3.07
N TYR A 241 -1.27 4.62 -1.86
CA TYR A 241 -0.82 5.98 -1.60
C TYR A 241 0.44 6.32 -2.41
N GLN A 242 1.38 5.38 -2.47
CA GLN A 242 2.65 5.59 -3.17
C GLN A 242 2.46 5.71 -4.68
N ALA A 243 1.59 4.90 -5.26
CA ALA A 243 1.30 4.97 -6.68
C ALA A 243 0.50 6.22 -7.06
N GLN A 244 -0.56 6.54 -6.30
CA GLN A 244 -1.45 7.64 -6.67
C GLN A 244 -0.92 9.02 -6.31
N LEU A 245 -0.25 9.18 -5.16
CA LEU A 245 0.23 10.50 -4.73
C LEU A 245 1.71 10.74 -5.02
N ASN A 246 2.54 9.70 -4.97
CA ASN A 246 3.99 9.83 -5.15
C ASN A 246 4.48 9.32 -6.52
N CYS A 247 3.58 8.84 -7.38
CA CYS A 247 3.90 8.28 -8.69
C CYS A 247 4.95 7.14 -8.63
N VAL A 248 4.92 6.34 -7.56
CA VAL A 248 5.80 5.18 -7.38
C VAL A 248 5.10 3.94 -7.92
N PHE A 249 5.63 3.37 -9.00
CA PHE A 249 5.08 2.16 -9.59
C PHE A 249 5.19 0.97 -8.63
N SER A 250 4.09 0.25 -8.45
CA SER A 250 4.02 -0.99 -7.70
C SER A 250 4.68 -2.14 -8.46
N GLU A 251 5.22 -3.09 -7.70
CA GLU A 251 5.69 -4.34 -8.29
C GLU A 251 4.49 -5.27 -8.55
N PRO A 252 4.50 -6.05 -9.64
CA PRO A 252 3.44 -7.00 -9.89
C PRO A 252 3.30 -8.03 -8.75
N ILE A 253 2.17 -8.71 -8.66
CA ILE A 253 2.03 -9.84 -7.72
C ILE A 253 3.15 -10.87 -7.92
N ILE A 254 3.53 -11.56 -6.84
CA ILE A 254 4.64 -12.51 -6.83
C ILE A 254 4.53 -13.54 -7.97
N GLU A 255 3.34 -14.06 -8.24
CA GLU A 255 3.11 -15.04 -9.30
C GLU A 255 3.44 -14.46 -10.69
N LYS A 256 3.09 -13.20 -10.95
CA LYS A 256 3.44 -12.53 -12.22
C LYS A 256 4.93 -12.23 -12.30
N ARG A 257 5.58 -11.89 -11.17
CA ARG A 257 7.03 -11.67 -11.11
C ARG A 257 7.81 -12.94 -11.45
N ILE A 258 7.35 -14.11 -11.03
CA ILE A 258 7.93 -15.41 -11.41
C ILE A 258 7.92 -15.59 -12.94
N ILE A 259 6.81 -15.25 -13.59
CA ILE A 259 6.68 -15.33 -15.06
C ILE A 259 7.64 -14.35 -15.75
N SER A 260 7.75 -13.12 -15.24
CA SER A 260 8.70 -12.12 -15.74
C SER A 260 10.15 -12.60 -15.63
N LEU A 261 10.53 -13.21 -14.50
CA LEU A 261 11.85 -13.78 -14.30
C LEU A 261 12.14 -14.93 -15.27
N ARG A 262 11.16 -15.81 -15.51
CA ARG A 262 11.26 -16.87 -16.54
C ARG A 262 11.52 -16.27 -17.92
N ASN A 263 10.72 -15.29 -18.34
CA ASN A 263 10.86 -14.65 -19.65
C ASN A 263 12.23 -13.98 -19.80
N LEU A 264 12.70 -13.31 -18.75
CA LEU A 264 14.03 -12.68 -18.72
C LEU A 264 15.15 -13.73 -18.84
N PHE A 265 15.02 -14.88 -18.18
CA PHE A 265 15.95 -15.99 -18.34
C PHE A 265 16.00 -16.47 -19.79
N TYR A 266 14.86 -16.70 -20.43
CA TYR A 266 14.82 -17.15 -21.83
C TYR A 266 15.44 -16.13 -22.79
N GLN A 267 15.13 -14.86 -22.61
CA GLN A 267 15.70 -13.78 -23.41
C GLN A 267 17.23 -13.71 -23.25
N ARG A 268 17.75 -13.84 -22.01
CA ARG A 268 19.19 -13.85 -21.77
C ARG A 268 19.87 -15.05 -22.42
N VAL A 269 19.27 -16.24 -22.36
CA VAL A 269 19.81 -17.43 -23.03
C VAL A 269 19.86 -17.23 -24.54
N LYS A 270 18.80 -16.69 -25.14
CA LYS A 270 18.75 -16.37 -26.57
C LYS A 270 19.83 -15.37 -26.96
N ASN A 271 20.02 -14.31 -26.18
CA ASN A 271 20.98 -13.27 -26.46
C ASN A 271 22.44 -13.72 -26.31
N ILE A 272 22.76 -14.52 -25.28
CA ILE A 272 24.14 -14.95 -25.00
C ILE A 272 24.52 -16.18 -25.83
N TYR A 273 23.61 -17.13 -25.97
CA TYR A 273 23.91 -18.45 -26.56
C TYR A 273 23.29 -18.67 -27.93
N GLY A 274 22.37 -17.82 -28.39
CA GLY A 274 21.63 -18.00 -29.65
C GLY A 274 20.62 -19.15 -29.58
N ILE A 275 20.19 -19.55 -28.38
CA ILE A 275 19.30 -20.69 -28.15
C ILE A 275 17.94 -20.17 -27.73
N ASP A 276 16.89 -20.56 -28.46
CA ASP A 276 15.52 -20.20 -28.10
C ASP A 276 14.93 -21.20 -27.10
N LEU A 277 14.40 -20.69 -26.00
CA LEU A 277 13.76 -21.47 -24.95
C LEU A 277 12.24 -21.30 -24.91
N PHE A 278 11.68 -20.35 -25.67
CA PHE A 278 10.24 -20.12 -25.70
C PHE A 278 9.52 -21.29 -26.37
N HIS A 279 8.43 -21.75 -25.76
CA HIS A 279 7.59 -22.83 -26.27
C HIS A 279 6.13 -22.56 -25.90
N LEU A 280 5.19 -22.88 -26.80
CA LEU A 280 3.74 -22.75 -26.59
C LEU A 280 3.33 -21.33 -26.13
N GLU A 281 3.87 -20.28 -26.77
CA GLU A 281 3.72 -18.89 -26.29
C GLU A 281 2.25 -18.46 -26.15
N ASN A 282 1.38 -18.81 -27.10
CA ASN A 282 -0.05 -18.48 -27.03
C ASN A 282 -0.74 -19.14 -25.82
N GLU A 283 -0.44 -20.41 -25.54
CA GLU A 283 -1.01 -21.15 -24.40
C GLU A 283 -0.43 -20.63 -23.07
N CYS A 284 0.84 -20.25 -23.08
CA CYS A 284 1.49 -19.60 -21.96
C CYS A 284 0.87 -18.22 -21.67
N GLU A 285 0.53 -17.44 -22.69
CA GLU A 285 -0.11 -16.14 -22.50
C GLU A 285 -1.51 -16.28 -21.89
N LEU A 286 -2.31 -17.20 -22.43
CA LEU A 286 -3.64 -17.51 -21.89
C LEU A 286 -3.57 -18.00 -20.43
N SER A 287 -2.62 -18.88 -20.12
CA SER A 287 -2.42 -19.39 -18.75
C SER A 287 -1.92 -18.30 -17.81
N ALA A 288 -1.01 -17.44 -18.27
CA ALA A 288 -0.51 -16.32 -17.49
C ALA A 288 -1.63 -15.33 -17.14
N ASN A 289 -2.58 -15.08 -18.05
CA ASN A 289 -3.71 -14.17 -17.81
C ASN A 289 -4.70 -14.70 -16.77
N ARG A 290 -4.73 -16.01 -16.52
CA ARG A 290 -5.58 -16.63 -15.49
C ARG A 290 -4.98 -16.58 -14.08
N ILE A 291 -3.69 -16.31 -13.95
CA ILE A 291 -3.04 -16.21 -12.64
C ILE A 291 -3.55 -14.98 -11.89
N ARG A 292 -4.02 -15.20 -10.67
CA ARG A 292 -4.58 -14.18 -9.77
C ARG A 292 -3.92 -14.28 -8.41
N LYS A 293 -3.85 -13.20 -7.64
CA LYS A 293 -3.40 -13.29 -6.24
C LYS A 293 -4.41 -14.08 -5.40
N PRO A 294 -3.99 -15.09 -4.63
CA PRO A 294 -4.86 -15.75 -3.65
C PRO A 294 -5.29 -14.76 -2.56
N LEU A 295 -6.57 -14.77 -2.18
CA LEU A 295 -7.08 -13.90 -1.13
C LEU A 295 -6.92 -14.54 0.25
N ASN A 296 -7.26 -15.83 0.38
CA ASN A 296 -7.30 -16.55 1.66
C ASN A 296 -6.21 -17.61 1.81
N TYR A 297 -5.32 -17.75 0.82
CA TYR A 297 -4.27 -18.78 0.78
C TYR A 297 -4.80 -20.19 1.12
N SER A 298 -6.03 -20.48 0.69
CA SER A 298 -6.64 -21.81 0.83
C SER A 298 -6.01 -22.80 -0.14
N GLU A 299 -6.07 -24.10 0.18
CA GLU A 299 -5.55 -25.15 -0.71
C GLU A 299 -6.17 -25.05 -2.11
N SER A 300 -7.47 -24.76 -2.21
CA SER A 300 -8.16 -24.63 -3.49
C SER A 300 -7.66 -23.46 -4.32
N GLU A 301 -7.53 -22.26 -3.73
CA GLU A 301 -7.05 -21.07 -4.44
C GLU A 301 -5.58 -21.24 -4.85
N LEU A 302 -4.74 -21.78 -3.97
CA LEU A 302 -3.33 -22.03 -4.26
C LEU A 302 -3.14 -23.09 -5.34
N ARG A 303 -3.94 -24.16 -5.32
CA ARG A 303 -3.85 -25.25 -6.27
C ARG A 303 -4.05 -24.79 -7.71
N GLU A 304 -5.00 -23.88 -7.97
CA GLU A 304 -5.21 -23.36 -9.32
C GLU A 304 -3.97 -22.62 -9.83
N ASN A 305 -3.43 -21.69 -9.04
CA ASN A 305 -2.19 -20.98 -9.39
C ASN A 305 -1.00 -21.92 -9.56
N MET A 306 -0.86 -22.92 -8.68
CA MET A 306 0.23 -23.90 -8.77
C MET A 306 0.17 -24.70 -10.06
N ILE A 307 -1.02 -25.12 -10.49
CA ILE A 307 -1.20 -25.86 -11.76
C ILE A 307 -0.84 -24.94 -12.93
N LEU A 308 -1.32 -23.69 -12.94
CA LEU A 308 -1.01 -22.73 -13.99
C LEU A 308 0.50 -22.45 -14.07
N LEU A 309 1.15 -22.25 -12.92
CA LEU A 309 2.59 -22.02 -12.83
C LEU A 309 3.40 -23.26 -13.24
N ASP A 310 2.98 -24.48 -12.88
CA ASP A 310 3.66 -25.71 -13.30
C ASP A 310 3.64 -25.85 -14.82
N GLY A 311 2.49 -25.63 -15.47
CA GLY A 311 2.41 -25.59 -16.93
C GLY A 311 3.31 -24.51 -17.54
N LEU A 312 3.26 -23.29 -17.00
CA LEU A 312 4.07 -22.16 -17.48
C LEU A 312 5.59 -22.36 -17.33
N LEU A 313 6.03 -23.03 -16.26
CA LEU A 313 7.44 -23.18 -15.93
C LEU A 313 8.06 -24.47 -16.47
N ASN A 314 7.29 -25.57 -16.52
CA ASN A 314 7.79 -26.88 -16.94
C ASN A 314 7.38 -27.24 -18.38
N GLU A 315 6.21 -26.82 -18.84
CA GLU A 315 5.71 -27.15 -20.19
C GLU A 315 6.00 -26.00 -21.17
N GLY A 316 5.98 -24.76 -20.70
CA GLY A 316 6.31 -23.55 -21.49
C GLY A 316 7.79 -23.38 -21.82
N ILE A 317 8.65 -24.38 -21.56
CA ILE A 317 10.08 -24.35 -21.86
C ILE A 317 10.43 -25.35 -22.96
N SER A 318 11.20 -24.90 -23.95
CA SER A 318 11.68 -25.78 -25.02
C SER A 318 12.63 -26.84 -24.46
N GLY A 319 12.19 -28.10 -24.43
CA GLY A 319 13.02 -29.23 -24.03
C GLY A 319 14.27 -29.40 -24.91
N ASP A 320 14.14 -29.20 -26.22
CA ASP A 320 15.26 -29.26 -27.16
C ASP A 320 16.22 -28.08 -26.99
N GLY A 321 15.68 -26.89 -26.72
CA GLY A 321 16.45 -25.70 -26.36
C GLY A 321 17.26 -25.91 -25.08
N LEU A 322 16.65 -26.49 -24.05
CA LEU A 322 17.33 -26.84 -22.80
C LEU A 322 18.45 -27.86 -22.99
N ARG A 323 18.24 -28.92 -23.79
CA ARG A 323 19.32 -29.88 -24.10
C ARG A 323 20.47 -29.22 -24.83
N SER A 324 20.16 -28.30 -25.74
CA SER A 324 21.16 -27.52 -26.48
C SER A 324 21.96 -26.61 -25.54
N LEU A 325 21.29 -25.95 -24.60
CA LEU A 325 21.93 -25.12 -23.58
C LEU A 325 22.81 -25.95 -22.65
N TYR A 326 22.29 -27.07 -22.13
CA TYR A 326 23.05 -28.00 -21.30
C TYR A 326 24.32 -28.46 -22.00
N LYS A 327 24.22 -28.88 -23.27
CA LYS A 327 25.39 -29.29 -24.07
C LYS A 327 26.40 -28.16 -24.20
N LYS A 328 25.92 -26.92 -24.38
CA LYS A 328 26.78 -25.75 -24.53
C LYS A 328 27.53 -25.39 -23.24
N LEU A 329 26.95 -25.67 -22.08
CA LEU A 329 27.55 -25.42 -20.77
C LEU A 329 28.43 -26.58 -20.28
N ASN A 330 27.97 -27.82 -20.40
CA ASN A 330 28.63 -29.03 -19.87
C ASN A 330 29.47 -29.80 -20.90
N GLY A 331 29.45 -29.41 -22.17
CA GLY A 331 30.12 -30.14 -23.26
C GLY A 331 29.54 -31.52 -23.59
N THR A 332 28.62 -32.04 -22.78
CA THR A 332 28.02 -33.38 -22.91
C THR A 332 26.55 -33.29 -23.33
N LEU A 333 26.13 -34.21 -24.20
CA LEU A 333 24.72 -34.34 -24.59
C LEU A 333 23.97 -35.15 -23.52
N PRO A 334 22.95 -34.56 -22.86
CA PRO A 334 22.11 -35.31 -21.94
C PRO A 334 21.25 -36.31 -22.73
N ASN A 335 20.90 -37.44 -22.11
CA ASN A 335 20.04 -38.46 -22.74
C ASN A 335 18.71 -37.83 -23.18
N ASN A 336 18.18 -38.21 -24.35
CA ASN A 336 16.91 -37.70 -24.89
C ASN A 336 15.71 -37.95 -23.97
N SER A 337 15.77 -38.92 -23.05
CA SER A 337 14.72 -39.15 -22.04
C SER A 337 14.87 -38.30 -20.77
N THR A 338 15.90 -37.45 -20.68
CA THR A 338 16.10 -36.60 -19.50
C THR A 338 14.97 -35.59 -19.41
N GLN A 339 14.27 -35.59 -18.28
CA GLN A 339 13.16 -34.69 -17.98
C GLN A 339 13.65 -33.24 -17.80
N THR A 340 12.80 -32.27 -18.12
CA THR A 340 13.03 -30.82 -18.00
C THR A 340 13.67 -30.43 -16.66
N ARG A 341 13.11 -30.89 -15.53
CA ARG A 341 13.61 -30.58 -14.19
C ARG A 341 15.07 -31.02 -13.99
N LYS A 342 15.46 -32.20 -14.49
CA LYS A 342 16.84 -32.69 -14.39
C LYS A 342 17.80 -31.88 -15.28
N LEU A 343 17.35 -31.43 -16.45
CA LEU A 343 18.14 -30.54 -17.31
C LEU A 343 18.40 -29.20 -16.61
N LEU A 344 17.37 -28.61 -16.00
CA LEU A 344 17.49 -27.36 -15.24
C LEU A 344 18.43 -27.50 -14.04
N GLN A 345 18.29 -28.55 -13.23
CA GLN A 345 19.20 -28.84 -12.11
C GLN A 345 20.66 -28.89 -12.55
N GLY A 346 20.93 -29.60 -13.65
CA GLY A 346 22.27 -29.72 -14.17
C GLY A 346 22.81 -28.42 -14.74
N ILE A 347 21.99 -27.60 -15.42
CA ILE A 347 22.37 -26.25 -15.88
C ILE A 347 22.74 -25.35 -14.69
N ILE A 348 21.95 -25.38 -13.61
CA ILE A 348 22.23 -24.58 -12.41
C ILE A 348 23.53 -25.05 -11.75
N ALA A 349 23.78 -26.35 -11.67
CA ALA A 349 25.03 -26.90 -11.15
C ALA A 349 26.28 -26.51 -11.98
N CYS A 350 26.12 -26.12 -13.25
CA CYS A 350 27.24 -25.59 -14.04
C CYS A 350 27.61 -24.16 -13.68
N VAL A 351 26.62 -23.38 -13.24
CA VAL A 351 26.70 -21.92 -13.09
C VAL A 351 26.89 -21.54 -11.62
N GLU A 352 26.40 -22.37 -10.70
CA GLU A 352 26.55 -22.22 -9.26
C GLU A 352 27.30 -23.42 -8.64
N ASP A 353 27.77 -23.26 -7.41
CA ASP A 353 28.38 -24.34 -6.62
C ASP A 353 27.37 -25.51 -6.41
N GLU A 354 27.83 -26.76 -6.54
CA GLU A 354 26.96 -27.96 -6.59
C GLU A 354 26.06 -28.13 -5.35
N GLU A 355 26.50 -27.64 -4.18
CA GLU A 355 25.71 -27.72 -2.94
C GLU A 355 24.50 -26.76 -2.94
N LYS A 356 24.63 -25.56 -3.52
CA LYS A 356 23.51 -24.59 -3.64
C LYS A 356 22.46 -25.04 -4.65
N SER A 357 22.90 -25.66 -5.74
CA SER A 357 22.01 -26.27 -6.75
C SER A 357 21.09 -27.34 -6.15
N LYS A 358 21.61 -28.19 -5.24
CA LYS A 358 20.84 -29.23 -4.55
C LYS A 358 19.85 -28.67 -3.53
N GLU A 359 20.14 -27.52 -2.93
CA GLU A 359 19.28 -26.88 -1.94
C GLU A 359 18.03 -26.26 -2.58
N ASN A 360 18.18 -25.61 -3.75
CA ASN A 360 17.09 -24.97 -4.51
C ASN A 360 16.04 -25.95 -5.08
N TYR A 361 16.34 -27.24 -5.16
CA TYR A 361 15.48 -28.28 -5.75
C TYR A 361 15.09 -29.40 -4.76
N ARG A 362 15.32 -29.21 -3.44
CA ARG A 362 14.72 -30.13 -2.46
C ARG A 362 13.21 -30.13 -2.64
N PRO A 363 12.55 -31.30 -2.71
CA PRO A 363 11.09 -31.33 -2.60
C PRO A 363 10.72 -30.57 -1.33
N VAL A 364 9.79 -29.62 -1.43
CA VAL A 364 9.16 -29.03 -0.27
C VAL A 364 8.39 -30.17 0.40
N VAL A 365 9.05 -30.85 1.33
CA VAL A 365 8.37 -31.71 2.28
C VAL A 365 7.62 -30.74 3.17
N LEU A 366 6.33 -30.57 2.91
CA LEU A 366 5.42 -29.96 3.86
C LEU A 366 5.44 -30.87 5.10
N THR A 367 6.30 -30.56 6.05
CA THR A 367 6.20 -31.12 7.40
C THR A 367 5.04 -30.42 8.07
N GLU A 368 4.07 -31.22 8.49
CA GLU A 368 2.84 -30.85 9.21
C GLU A 368 3.06 -29.90 10.40
#